data_AF-A0A6A4VZ78-F1
#
_entry.id   AF-A0A6A4VZ78-F1
#
_cell.length_a   1.000
_cell.length_b   1.000
_cell.length_c   1.000
_cell.angle_alpha   90.00
_cell.angle_beta   90.00
_cell.angle_gamma   90.00
#
_symmetry.space_group_name_H-M   'P 1'
#
loop_
_entity.id
_entity.type
_entity.pdbx_description
1 polymer ?
#
loop_
_entity_poly.entity_id
_entity_poly.type
_entity_poly.pdbx_seq_one_letter_code
_entity_poly.pdbx_strand_id
1 'polypeptide(L)'
;MNHGLSCDSCAALEARLQGVAAKLRNRVMVAKMSSETDGRETAKRFGVPPKELQILFFRQGTMYLYNLKKFDLSSLSAFAVGLYKEAPSEPVPSLPQSPIMLVLQVIAVILVAVYILMMVLTKKNEQARKKGF
;
A
#
# COMPACT_ATOMS: atom_id res chain seq x y z
N MET A 1 -12.14 5.63 13.28
CA MET A 1 -12.27 5.69 14.75
C MET A 1 -13.63 5.12 15.08
N ASN A 2 -13.71 4.06 15.88
CA ASN A 2 -14.98 3.60 16.41
C ASN A 2 -15.01 3.60 17.92
N HIS A 3 -16.22 3.81 18.42
CA HIS A 3 -16.64 4.10 19.79
C HIS A 3 -16.42 2.96 20.81
N GLY A 4 -15.44 2.07 20.61
CA GLY A 4 -15.06 1.01 21.56
C GLY A 4 -14.07 1.45 22.65
N LEU A 5 -13.43 2.60 22.43
CA LEU A 5 -12.67 3.34 23.43
C LEU A 5 -13.60 4.46 23.91
N SER A 6 -13.79 4.63 25.22
CA SER A 6 -14.50 5.79 25.77
C SER A 6 -13.99 7.05 25.07
N CYS A 7 -14.91 7.88 24.55
CA CYS A 7 -14.63 8.96 23.59
C CYS A 7 -13.41 9.84 24.00
N ASP A 8 -13.23 10.03 25.30
CA ASP A 8 -12.13 10.79 25.90
C ASP A 8 -10.73 10.23 25.58
N SER A 9 -10.58 8.91 25.55
CA SER A 9 -9.30 8.25 25.21
C SER A 9 -9.00 8.32 23.71
N CYS A 10 -10.03 8.30 22.86
CA CYS A 10 -9.90 8.53 21.41
C CYS A 10 -9.50 9.97 21.10
N ALA A 11 -10.15 10.95 21.73
CA ALA A 11 -9.84 12.37 21.54
C ALA A 11 -8.43 12.72 22.03
N ALA A 12 -8.01 12.17 23.18
CA ALA A 12 -6.66 12.34 23.68
C ALA A 12 -5.61 11.73 22.74
N LEU A 13 -5.86 10.54 22.20
CA LEU A 13 -4.98 9.94 21.20
C LEU A 13 -4.93 10.75 19.92
N GLU A 14 -6.07 11.26 19.45
CA GLU A 14 -6.13 12.14 18.28
C GLU A 14 -5.28 13.39 18.47
N ALA A 15 -5.42 14.07 19.61
CA ALA A 15 -4.61 15.24 19.96
C ALA A 15 -3.11 14.90 19.98
N ARG A 16 -2.73 13.72 20.50
CA ARG A 16 -1.33 13.28 20.49
C ARG A 16 -0.82 13.01 19.07
N LEU A 17 -1.61 12.36 18.22
CA LEU A 17 -1.28 12.12 16.81
C LEU A 17 -1.15 13.43 16.03
N GLN A 18 -2.02 14.41 16.28
CA GLN A 18 -1.89 15.76 15.74
C GLN A 18 -0.62 16.45 16.24
N GLY A 19 -0.27 16.28 17.52
CA GLY A 19 0.99 16.75 18.08
C GLY A 19 2.21 16.14 17.38
N VAL A 20 2.17 14.85 17.02
CA VAL A 20 3.23 14.20 16.22
C VAL A 20 3.32 14.83 14.85
N ALA A 21 2.17 15.06 14.19
CA ALA A 21 2.12 15.70 12.88
C ALA A 21 2.72 17.12 12.91
N ALA A 22 2.46 17.88 13.98
CA ALA A 22 3.04 19.20 14.20
C ALA A 22 4.54 19.13 14.48
N LYS A 23 4.98 18.19 15.32
CA LYS A 23 6.40 18.01 15.69
C LYS A 23 7.26 17.53 14.52
N LEU A 24 6.73 16.65 13.69
CA LEU A 24 7.39 16.07 12.51
C LEU A 24 6.88 16.69 11.20
N ARG A 25 6.43 17.96 11.27
CA ARG A 25 5.96 18.71 10.10
C ARG A 25 7.00 18.63 8.98
N ASN A 26 6.53 18.40 7.76
CA ASN A 26 7.32 18.19 6.54
C ASN A 26 8.08 16.85 6.44
N ARG A 27 8.05 15.98 7.45
CA ARG A 27 8.69 14.65 7.40
C ARG A 27 7.71 13.49 7.41
N VAL A 28 6.62 13.64 8.17
CA VAL A 28 5.62 12.57 8.36
C VAL A 28 4.23 13.15 8.20
N MET A 29 3.40 12.46 7.43
CA MET A 29 1.97 12.74 7.33
C MET A 29 1.22 11.81 8.27
N VAL A 30 0.29 12.37 9.04
CA VAL A 30 -0.58 11.62 9.94
C VAL A 30 -1.98 11.68 9.37
N ALA A 31 -2.59 10.51 9.15
CA ALA A 31 -3.93 10.38 8.63
C ALA A 31 -4.77 9.49 9.57
N LYS A 32 -6.06 9.79 9.67
CA LYS A 32 -7.03 8.96 10.38
C LYS A 32 -8.03 8.40 9.39
N MET A 33 -8.47 7.18 9.64
CA MET A 33 -9.49 6.50 8.84
C MET A 33 -10.47 5.77 9.77
N SER A 34 -11.71 5.61 9.33
CA SER A 34 -12.67 4.71 9.98
C SER A 34 -12.86 3.45 9.15
N SER A 35 -12.67 2.29 9.77
CA SER A 35 -12.85 0.99 9.12
C SER A 35 -14.33 0.64 8.89
N GLU A 36 -15.27 1.32 9.56
CA GLU A 36 -16.70 1.03 9.41
C GLU A 36 -17.39 1.86 8.33
N THR A 37 -16.92 3.09 8.10
CA THR A 37 -17.47 4.00 7.09
C THR A 37 -16.63 3.91 5.80
N ASP A 38 -15.92 4.98 5.44
CA ASP A 38 -15.32 5.21 4.13
C ASP A 38 -14.03 4.39 3.92
N GLY A 39 -13.47 3.86 5.01
CA GLY A 39 -12.22 3.12 5.00
C GLY A 39 -12.36 1.61 4.98
N ARG A 40 -13.57 1.05 4.79
CA ARG A 40 -13.79 -0.40 4.92
C ARG A 40 -12.91 -1.24 4.01
N GLU A 41 -12.89 -0.93 2.71
CA GLU A 41 -12.08 -1.69 1.73
C GLU A 41 -10.59 -1.48 1.95
N THR A 42 -10.19 -0.28 2.36
CA THR A 42 -8.80 0.04 2.73
C THR A 42 -8.38 -0.76 3.97
N ALA A 43 -9.23 -0.85 5.00
CA ALA A 43 -8.97 -1.62 6.21
C ALA A 43 -8.82 -3.12 5.92
N LYS A 44 -9.72 -3.68 5.09
CA LYS A 44 -9.59 -5.06 4.60
C LYS A 44 -8.28 -5.30 3.88
N ARG A 45 -7.89 -4.39 2.99
CA ARG A 45 -6.64 -4.50 2.22
C ARG A 45 -5.41 -4.54 3.12
N PHE A 46 -5.39 -3.74 4.18
CA PHE A 46 -4.28 -3.69 5.13
C PHE A 46 -4.42 -4.69 6.30
N GLY A 47 -5.39 -5.62 6.25
CA GLY A 47 -5.57 -6.61 7.32
C GLY A 47 -5.98 -6.02 8.66
N VAL A 48 -6.52 -4.80 8.68
CA VAL A 48 -6.93 -4.14 9.92
C VAL A 48 -8.26 -4.76 10.39
N PRO A 49 -8.28 -5.40 11.58
CA PRO A 49 -9.47 -6.04 12.10
C PRO A 49 -10.56 -5.00 12.40
N PRO A 50 -11.84 -5.35 12.21
CA PRO A 50 -12.94 -4.44 12.48
C PRO A 50 -12.98 -4.08 13.97
N LYS A 51 -13.30 -2.81 14.25
CA LYS A 51 -13.50 -2.26 15.61
C LYS A 51 -12.23 -2.17 16.48
N GLU A 52 -11.06 -2.44 15.92
CA GLU A 52 -9.79 -2.29 16.62
C GLU A 52 -9.04 -1.04 16.16
N LEU A 53 -8.39 -0.35 17.11
CA LEU A 53 -7.50 0.76 16.81
C LEU A 53 -6.14 0.20 16.41
N GLN A 54 -5.71 0.47 15.17
CA GLN A 54 -4.34 0.19 14.74
C GLN A 54 -3.65 1.47 14.26
N ILE A 55 -2.36 1.60 14.60
CA ILE A 55 -1.49 2.64 14.08
C ILE A 55 -0.48 1.95 13.16
N LEU A 56 -0.56 2.30 11.88
CA LEU A 56 0.35 1.82 10.84
C LEU A 56 1.27 2.95 10.40
N PHE A 57 2.56 2.65 10.28
CA PHE A 57 3.53 3.57 9.71
C PHE A 57 3.97 3.07 8.34
N PHE A 58 3.93 3.93 7.34
CA PHE A 58 4.27 3.58 5.96
C PHE A 58 5.60 4.22 5.57
N ARG A 59 6.55 3.42 5.07
CA ARG A 59 7.82 3.92 4.54
C ARG A 59 8.37 2.99 3.47
N GLN A 60 8.70 3.54 2.30
CA GLN A 60 9.36 2.83 1.19
C GLN A 60 8.63 1.55 0.74
N GLY A 61 7.29 1.56 0.72
CA GLY A 61 6.51 0.38 0.31
C GLY A 61 6.40 -0.72 1.38
N THR A 62 6.85 -0.46 2.60
CA THR A 62 6.66 -1.33 3.77
C THR A 62 5.73 -0.63 4.76
N MET A 63 4.85 -1.41 5.38
CA MET A 63 4.03 -0.99 6.51
C MET A 63 4.57 -1.60 7.80
N TYR A 64 4.60 -0.80 8.86
CA TYR A 64 5.11 -1.17 10.17
C TYR A 64 3.99 -1.02 11.20
N LEU A 65 3.70 -2.08 11.94
CA LEU A 65 2.65 -2.08 12.96
C LEU A 65 3.18 -1.49 14.27
N TYR A 66 2.53 -0.46 14.78
CA TYR A 66 2.84 0.07 16.10
C TYR A 66 2.39 -0.93 17.18
N ASN A 67 3.35 -1.54 17.86
CA ASN A 67 3.12 -2.59 18.88
C ASN A 67 3.45 -2.14 20.31
N LEU A 68 3.83 -0.87 20.51
CA LEU A 68 4.18 -0.37 21.85
C LEU A 68 2.91 -0.12 22.67
N LYS A 69 2.94 -0.51 23.96
CA LYS A 69 1.84 -0.28 24.91
C LYS A 69 1.64 1.19 25.29
N LYS A 70 2.59 2.06 24.95
CA LYS A 70 2.57 3.49 25.30
C LYS A 70 2.15 4.32 24.10
N PHE A 71 1.21 5.23 24.29
CA PHE A 71 0.70 6.14 23.25
C PHE A 71 0.98 7.60 23.59
N ASP A 72 2.12 7.89 24.22
CA ASP A 72 2.57 9.26 24.49
C ASP A 72 3.22 9.89 23.25
N LEU A 73 3.26 11.21 23.22
CA LEU A 73 3.79 11.98 22.11
C LEU A 73 5.26 11.62 21.80
N SER A 74 6.05 11.33 22.84
CA SER A 74 7.46 11.00 22.69
C SER A 74 7.62 9.66 22.00
N SER A 75 6.96 8.60 22.51
CA SER A 75 7.00 7.25 21.91
C SER A 75 6.53 7.22 20.46
N LEU A 76 5.41 7.88 20.14
CA LEU A 76 4.92 7.96 18.77
C LEU A 76 5.90 8.69 17.84
N SER A 77 6.51 9.78 18.31
CA SER A 77 7.50 10.52 17.53
C SER A 77 8.80 9.73 17.34
N ALA A 78 9.28 9.02 18.36
CA ALA A 78 10.47 8.18 18.30
C ALA A 78 10.25 6.98 17.36
N PHE A 79 9.04 6.41 17.36
CA PHE A 79 8.64 5.40 16.40
C PHE A 79 8.77 5.87 14.96
N ALA A 80 8.19 7.02 14.64
CA ALA A 80 8.25 7.57 13.28
C ALA A 80 9.67 7.95 12.83
N VAL A 81 10.58 8.28 13.76
CA VAL A 81 11.97 8.66 13.44
C VAL A 81 12.86 7.44 13.20
N GLY A 82 12.67 6.35 13.94
CA GLY A 82 13.57 5.20 13.81
C GLY A 82 13.15 3.90 14.46
N LEU A 83 12.36 3.92 15.56
CA LEU A 83 12.00 2.67 16.24
C LEU A 83 11.07 1.77 15.41
N TYR A 84 10.44 2.30 14.35
CA TYR A 84 9.66 1.49 13.41
C TYR A 84 10.47 0.33 12.79
N LYS A 85 11.80 0.43 12.72
CA LYS A 85 12.67 -0.61 12.14
C LYS A 85 12.66 -1.93 12.92
N GLU A 86 12.36 -1.88 14.22
CA GLU A 86 12.27 -3.04 15.10
C GLU A 86 10.84 -3.59 15.20
N ALA A 87 9.88 -2.89 14.59
CA ALA A 87 8.49 -3.26 14.63
C ALA A 87 8.17 -4.36 13.60
N PRO A 88 7.12 -5.16 13.83
CA PRO A 88 6.59 -6.07 12.82
C PRO A 88 6.33 -5.30 11.52
N SER A 89 6.93 -5.79 10.44
CA SER A 89 6.89 -5.14 9.13
C SER A 89 6.31 -6.08 8.09
N GLU A 90 5.41 -5.56 7.27
CA GLU A 90 4.83 -6.28 6.15
C GLU A 90 4.94 -5.41 4.88
N PRO A 91 5.09 -6.03 3.69
CA PRO A 91 5.04 -5.28 2.45
C PRO A 91 3.65 -4.63 2.29
N VAL A 92 3.61 -3.39 1.81
CA VAL A 92 2.35 -2.72 1.48
C VAL A 92 1.65 -3.55 0.39
N PRO A 93 0.43 -4.06 0.64
CA PRO A 93 -0.32 -4.81 -0.35
C PRO A 93 -0.47 -3.97 -1.61
N SER A 94 -0.25 -4.54 -2.79
CA SER A 94 -0.42 -3.82 -4.05
C SER A 94 -1.84 -3.27 -4.18
N LEU A 95 -2.01 -2.13 -4.86
CA LEU A 95 -3.35 -1.67 -5.23
C LEU A 95 -4.00 -2.78 -6.06
N PRO A 96 -5.31 -3.06 -5.88
CA PRO A 96 -6.03 -3.81 -6.91
C PRO A 96 -5.73 -3.11 -8.24
N GLN A 97 -5.32 -3.89 -9.25
CA GLN A 97 -4.88 -3.33 -10.52
C GLN A 97 -5.96 -2.37 -11.03
N SER A 98 -5.58 -1.12 -11.29
CA SER A 98 -6.53 -0.17 -11.84
C SER A 98 -7.02 -0.70 -13.20
N PRO A 99 -8.26 -0.39 -13.62
CA PRO A 99 -8.77 -0.81 -14.92
C PRO A 99 -7.81 -0.42 -16.07
N ILE A 100 -7.14 0.72 -15.93
CA ILE A 100 -6.14 1.22 -16.88
C ILE A 100 -4.91 0.31 -16.92
N MET A 101 -4.41 -0.14 -15.76
CA MET A 101 -3.28 -1.07 -15.70
C MET A 101 -3.60 -2.41 -16.35
N LEU A 102 -4.84 -2.90 -16.19
CA LEU A 102 -5.30 -4.13 -16.84
C LEU A 102 -5.30 -3.99 -18.37
N VAL A 103 -5.85 -2.87 -18.89
CA VAL A 103 -5.84 -2.58 -20.33
C VAL A 103 -4.41 -2.49 -20.87
N LEU A 104 -3.50 -1.83 -20.15
CA LEU A 104 -2.10 -1.72 -20.55
C LEU A 104 -1.41 -3.09 -20.63
N GLN A 105 -1.68 -3.98 -19.66
CA GLN A 105 -1.17 -5.35 -19.68
C GLN A 105 -1.70 -6.14 -20.89
N VAL A 106 -2.98 -6.04 -21.19
CA VAL A 106 -3.57 -6.71 -22.36
C VAL A 106 -2.95 -6.21 -23.66
N ILE A 107 -2.77 -4.89 -23.82
CA ILE A 107 -2.12 -4.31 -25.00
C ILE A 107 -0.69 -4.84 -25.15
N ALA A 108 0.08 -4.89 -24.07
CA ALA A 108 1.45 -5.41 -24.09
C ALA A 108 1.50 -6.88 -24.56
N VAL A 109 0.59 -7.73 -24.06
CA VAL A 109 0.49 -9.14 -24.48
C VAL A 109 0.15 -9.25 -25.97
N ILE A 110 -0.79 -8.44 -26.46
CA ILE A 110 -1.17 -8.43 -27.88
C ILE A 110 0.02 -8.02 -28.75
N LEU A 111 0.75 -6.97 -28.38
CA LEU A 111 1.93 -6.51 -29.13
C LEU A 111 3.02 -7.59 -29.22
N VAL A 112 3.30 -8.27 -28.11
CA VAL A 112 4.24 -9.39 -28.08
C VAL A 112 3.77 -10.53 -28.98
N ALA A 113 2.49 -10.89 -28.92
CA ALA A 113 1.93 -11.94 -29.76
C ALA A 113 2.01 -11.59 -31.27
N VAL A 114 1.69 -10.35 -31.64
CA VAL A 114 1.82 -9.86 -33.04
C VAL A 114 3.27 -9.90 -33.48
N TYR A 115 4.21 -9.47 -32.64
CA TYR A 115 5.64 -9.51 -32.97
C TYR A 115 6.13 -10.95 -33.19
N ILE A 116 5.75 -11.88 -32.31
CA ILE A 116 6.07 -13.31 -32.47
C ILE A 116 5.46 -13.86 -33.77
N LEU A 117 4.20 -13.53 -34.07
CA LEU A 117 3.55 -13.98 -35.29
C LEU A 117 4.30 -13.48 -36.53
N MET A 118 4.70 -12.21 -36.57
CA MET A 118 5.48 -11.64 -37.67
C MET A 118 6.84 -12.34 -37.83
N MET A 119 7.52 -12.67 -36.73
CA MET A 119 8.76 -13.45 -36.74
C MET A 119 8.57 -14.88 -37.29
N VAL A 120 7.44 -15.51 -36.97
CA VAL A 120 7.11 -16.85 -37.51
C VAL A 120 6.79 -16.79 -39.00
N LEU A 121 6.00 -15.79 -39.43
CA LEU A 121 5.63 -15.61 -40.83
C LEU A 121 6.86 -15.30 -41.70
N THR A 122 7.77 -14.46 -41.22
CA THR A 122 9.03 -14.13 -41.92
C THR A 122 9.91 -15.38 -42.07
N LYS A 123 10.12 -16.16 -41.01
CA LYS A 123 10.85 -17.44 -41.10
C LYS A 123 10.19 -18.45 -42.05
N LYS A 124 8.86 -18.56 -42.02
CA LYS A 124 8.12 -19.47 -42.91
C LYS A 124 8.24 -19.05 -44.37
N ASN A 125 8.21 -17.75 -44.66
CA ASN A 125 8.43 -17.20 -46.00
C ASN A 125 9.86 -17.43 -46.50
N GLU A 126 10.88 -17.29 -45.64
CA GLU A 126 12.27 -17.61 -46.01
C GLU A 126 12.46 -19.09 -46.34
N GLN A 127 11.84 -19.99 -45.56
CA GLN A 127 11.88 -21.44 -45.84
C GLN A 127 11.14 -21.80 -47.13
N ALA A 128 10.01 -21.15 -47.43
CA ALA A 128 9.29 -21.34 -48.68
C ALA A 128 10.12 -20.88 -49.90
N ARG A 129 10.83 -19.74 -49.79
CA ARG A 129 11.76 -19.27 -50.83
C ARG A 129 12.92 -20.24 -51.07
N LYS A 130 13.49 -20.85 -50.02
CA LYS A 130 14.61 -21.81 -50.15
C LYS A 130 14.23 -23.17 -50.76
N LYS A 131 12.93 -23.52 -50.80
CA LYS A 131 12.43 -24.79 -51.35
C LYS A 131 11.87 -24.67 -52.78
N GLY A 132 11.79 -23.45 -53.31
CA GLY A 132 11.22 -23.15 -54.63
C GLY A 132 12.26 -22.93 -55.74
N PHE A 133 13.48 -23.44 -55.59
CA PHE A 133 14.53 -23.44 -56.60
C PHE A 133 15.17 -24.82 -56.68
#